data_AF-A0AAX4KA56-F1
#
_entry.id   AF-A0AAX4KA56-F1
#
_cell.length_a   1.000
_cell.length_b   1.000
_cell.length_c   1.000
_cell.angle_alpha   90.00
_cell.angle_beta   90.00
_cell.angle_gamma   90.00
#
_symmetry.space_group_name_H-M   'P 1'
#
loop_
_entity.id
_entity.type
_entity.pdbx_description
1 polymer ?
#
loop_
_entity_poly.entity_id
_entity_poly.type
_entity_poly.pdbx_seq_one_letter_code
_entity_poly.pdbx_strand_id
1 'polypeptide(L)'
;MSLAPRQLPSPAPTPGSSMLPQPSTSDAEPIDQASLRAELEVQLLKLSQDLYELEICAGDVGQGMEDAVPNYLMKVNQGFINLERIAGQLGESVPHQIVEHIDRYKRWSRSPCERGIS
;
A
#
# COMPACT_ATOMS: atom_id res chain seq x y z
N MET A 1 30.70 -4.29 54.60
CA MET A 1 29.74 -3.77 53.61
C MET A 1 30.38 -2.56 52.94
N SER A 2 30.06 -2.38 51.65
CA SER A 2 30.41 -1.28 50.74
C SER A 2 31.41 -1.64 49.63
N LEU A 3 30.88 -1.47 48.43
CA LEU A 3 31.25 -2.03 47.14
C LEU A 3 32.28 -1.12 46.47
N ALA A 4 33.44 -1.67 46.13
CA ALA A 4 34.34 -1.00 45.19
C ALA A 4 33.66 -0.95 43.81
N PRO A 5 33.63 0.21 43.11
CA PRO A 5 33.06 0.30 41.78
C PRO A 5 33.88 -0.56 40.81
N ARG A 6 33.25 -1.61 40.26
CA ARG A 6 33.80 -2.34 39.11
C ARG A 6 33.78 -1.41 37.91
N GLN A 7 34.91 -0.78 37.63
CA GLN A 7 35.16 -0.11 36.35
C GLN A 7 35.15 -1.18 35.25
N LEU A 8 34.17 -1.11 34.36
CA LEU A 8 34.13 -1.91 33.15
C LEU A 8 35.09 -1.29 32.13
N PRO A 9 35.94 -2.07 31.44
CA PRO A 9 36.80 -1.55 30.39
C PRO A 9 35.96 -1.12 29.17
N SER A 10 36.28 0.06 28.62
CA SER A 10 35.64 0.62 27.42
C SER A 10 35.79 -0.32 26.21
N PRO A 11 34.78 -0.39 25.31
CA PRO A 11 34.84 -1.25 24.14
C PRO A 11 35.93 -0.78 23.16
N ALA A 12 36.68 -1.74 22.63
CA ALA A 12 37.77 -1.52 21.69
C ALA A 12 37.26 -1.07 20.29
N PRO A 13 38.05 -0.28 19.54
CA PRO A 13 37.73 0.10 18.17
C PRO A 13 37.94 -1.09 17.22
N THR A 14 36.97 -1.37 16.35
CA THR A 14 37.09 -2.35 15.27
C THR A 14 37.74 -1.72 14.03
N PRO A 15 38.92 -2.19 13.58
CA PRO A 15 39.53 -1.73 12.33
C PRO A 15 39.12 -2.67 11.19
N GLY A 16 38.56 -2.14 10.11
CA GLY A 16 38.13 -2.94 8.96
C GLY A 16 37.51 -2.10 7.85
N SER A 17 38.37 -1.40 7.13
CA SER A 17 38.11 -0.58 5.96
C SER A 17 37.31 -1.32 4.87
N SER A 18 36.25 -0.68 4.34
CA SER A 18 36.07 -0.64 2.89
C SER A 18 35.35 0.64 2.51
N MET A 19 36.09 1.50 1.82
CA MET A 19 35.55 2.62 1.05
C MET A 19 34.45 2.11 0.13
N LEU A 20 33.22 2.52 0.38
CA LEU A 20 32.21 2.62 -0.66
C LEU A 20 31.80 4.09 -0.71
N PRO A 21 31.84 4.75 -1.88
CA PRO A 21 31.33 6.10 -2.00
C PRO A 21 29.87 6.05 -1.58
N GLN A 22 29.56 6.74 -0.49
CA GLN A 22 28.20 7.07 -0.12
C GLN A 22 27.53 7.64 -1.38
N PRO A 23 26.51 6.99 -1.95
CA PRO A 23 25.71 7.67 -2.95
C PRO A 23 25.05 8.80 -2.18
N SER A 24 25.61 9.99 -2.34
CA SER A 24 24.93 11.24 -2.06
C SER A 24 23.84 11.34 -3.13
N THR A 25 22.79 10.54 -2.98
CA THR A 25 21.58 10.65 -3.76
C THR A 25 20.75 11.73 -3.11
N SER A 26 20.88 12.91 -3.71
CA SER A 26 19.91 13.99 -3.81
C SER A 26 19.07 14.29 -2.57
N ASP A 27 19.20 15.53 -2.10
CA ASP A 27 18.07 16.42 -1.80
C ASP A 27 17.04 16.42 -2.95
N ALA A 28 16.38 15.28 -3.20
CA ALA A 28 15.02 15.31 -3.68
C ALA A 28 14.22 15.51 -2.40
N GLU A 29 13.48 16.62 -2.30
CA GLU A 29 12.53 16.80 -1.21
C GLU A 29 11.84 15.46 -0.94
N PRO A 30 11.74 15.00 0.32
CA PRO A 30 10.97 13.83 0.62
C PRO A 30 9.55 14.20 0.22
N ILE A 31 9.14 13.83 -0.99
CA ILE A 31 7.74 13.82 -1.41
C ILE A 31 7.04 13.15 -0.25
N ASP A 32 6.16 13.89 0.43
CA ASP A 32 5.60 13.51 1.72
C ASP A 32 4.85 12.19 1.56
N GLN A 33 5.60 11.11 1.76
CA GLN A 33 5.19 9.75 1.46
C GLN A 33 4.05 9.34 2.39
N ALA A 34 3.99 9.94 3.58
CA ALA A 34 2.87 9.78 4.49
C ALA A 34 1.60 10.42 3.92
N SER A 35 1.71 11.63 3.36
CA SER A 35 0.59 12.29 2.69
C SER A 35 0.12 11.55 1.44
N LEU A 36 1.04 11.06 0.58
CA LEU A 36 0.66 10.25 -0.59
C LEU A 36 -0.01 8.93 -0.19
N ARG A 37 0.46 8.28 0.88
CA ARG A 37 -0.17 7.06 1.41
C ARG A 37 -1.56 7.35 1.98
N ALA A 38 -1.73 8.42 2.74
CA ALA A 38 -3.04 8.84 3.24
C ALA A 38 -4.00 9.16 2.10
N GLU A 39 -3.53 9.85 1.05
CA GLU A 39 -4.34 10.14 -0.15
C GLU A 39 -4.72 8.84 -0.88
N LEU A 40 -3.80 7.89 -1.01
CA LEU A 40 -4.07 6.57 -1.60
C LEU A 40 -5.14 5.81 -0.80
N GLU A 41 -5.01 5.75 0.52
CA GLU A 41 -5.97 5.07 1.41
C GLU A 41 -7.38 5.67 1.28
N VAL A 42 -7.48 7.00 1.22
CA VAL A 42 -8.76 7.69 1.02
C VAL A 42 -9.36 7.36 -0.35
N GLN A 43 -8.56 7.36 -1.42
CA GLN A 43 -9.05 7.02 -2.76
C GLN A 43 -9.49 5.55 -2.86
N LEU A 44 -8.75 4.62 -2.23
CA LEU A 44 -9.12 3.20 -2.18
C LEU A 44 -10.41 2.99 -1.39
N LEU A 45 -10.57 3.66 -0.25
CA LEU A 45 -11.79 3.58 0.54
C LEU A 45 -12.99 4.11 -0.26
N LYS A 46 -12.84 5.27 -0.91
CA LYS A 46 -13.88 5.84 -1.77
C LYS A 46 -14.26 4.91 -2.93
N LEU A 47 -13.27 4.34 -3.61
CA LEU A 47 -13.51 3.40 -4.70
C LEU A 47 -14.26 2.15 -4.22
N SER A 48 -13.90 1.63 -3.04
CA SER A 48 -14.59 0.46 -2.47
C SER A 48 -16.07 0.76 -2.17
N GLN A 49 -16.38 1.98 -1.72
CA GLN A 49 -17.75 2.43 -1.51
C GLN A 49 -18.49 2.61 -2.84
N ASP A 50 -17.89 3.27 -3.82
CA ASP A 50 -18.51 3.47 -5.14
C ASP A 50 -18.84 2.13 -5.82
N LEU A 51 -17.98 1.11 -5.66
CA LEU A 51 -18.21 -0.24 -6.16
C LEU A 51 -19.34 -0.96 -5.42
N TYR A 52 -19.43 -0.80 -4.09
CA TYR A 52 -20.52 -1.36 -3.29
C TYR A 52 -21.88 -0.74 -3.66
N GLU A 53 -21.93 0.59 -3.80
CA GLU A 53 -23.15 1.29 -4.21
C GLU A 53 -23.56 0.94 -5.65
N LEU A 54 -22.59 0.75 -6.55
CA LEU A 54 -22.82 0.24 -7.90
C LEU A 54 -23.45 -1.16 -7.88
N GLU A 55 -22.94 -2.08 -7.06
CA GLU A 55 -23.47 -3.43 -6.93
C GLU A 55 -24.94 -3.41 -6.48
N ILE A 56 -25.25 -2.59 -5.48
CA ILE A 56 -26.64 -2.39 -5.02
C ILE A 56 -27.51 -1.85 -6.15
N CYS A 57 -27.08 -0.77 -6.81
CA CYS A 57 -27.86 -0.11 -7.86
C CYS A 57 -28.07 -1.02 -9.07
N ALA A 58 -27.11 -1.87 -9.39
CA ALA A 58 -27.22 -2.86 -10.47
C ALA A 58 -28.16 -4.02 -10.10
N GLY A 59 -28.27 -4.34 -8.80
CA GLY A 59 -29.15 -5.39 -8.30
C GLY A 59 -30.61 -4.99 -8.15
N ASP A 60 -30.90 -3.69 -7.95
CA ASP A 60 -32.24 -3.18 -7.63
C ASP A 60 -32.59 -1.94 -8.47
N VAL A 61 -32.68 -2.12 -9.78
CA VAL A 61 -32.95 -1.01 -10.72
C VAL A 61 -34.46 -0.67 -10.72
N GLY A 62 -34.82 0.36 -9.95
CA GLY A 62 -36.19 0.91 -9.90
C GLY A 62 -36.48 1.98 -10.97
N GLN A 63 -37.74 2.40 -11.08
CA GLN A 63 -38.12 3.55 -11.93
C GLN A 63 -37.39 4.83 -11.49
N GLY A 64 -36.75 5.52 -12.45
CA GLY A 64 -35.99 6.75 -12.20
C GLY A 64 -34.51 6.54 -11.85
N MET A 65 -34.00 5.31 -11.90
CA MET A 65 -32.58 4.99 -11.64
C MET A 65 -31.78 4.64 -12.91
N GLU A 66 -32.30 4.99 -14.08
CA GLU A 66 -31.69 4.71 -15.40
C GLU A 66 -30.26 5.27 -15.51
N ASP A 67 -30.01 6.42 -14.89
CA ASP A 67 -28.69 7.07 -14.88
C ASP A 67 -27.82 6.66 -13.68
N ALA A 68 -28.38 5.95 -12.69
CA ALA A 68 -27.65 5.64 -11.45
C ALA A 68 -26.40 4.78 -11.74
N VAL A 69 -26.59 3.68 -12.46
CA VAL A 69 -25.50 2.76 -12.83
C VAL A 69 -24.43 3.45 -13.70
N PRO A 70 -24.78 4.16 -14.80
CA PRO A 70 -23.81 4.96 -15.56
C PRO A 70 -23.03 5.97 -14.70
N ASN A 71 -23.70 6.66 -13.77
CA ASN A 71 -23.05 7.64 -12.89
C ASN A 71 -22.04 6.99 -11.96
N TYR A 72 -22.36 5.82 -11.39
CA TYR A 72 -21.40 5.09 -10.55
C TYR A 72 -20.22 4.54 -11.37
N LEU A 73 -20.46 4.04 -12.58
CA LEU A 73 -19.37 3.63 -13.48
C LEU A 73 -18.42 4.79 -13.80
N MET A 74 -18.94 6.00 -13.99
CA MET A 74 -18.11 7.20 -14.18
C MET A 74 -17.27 7.53 -12.94
N LYS A 75 -17.85 7.43 -11.74
CA LYS A 75 -17.11 7.63 -10.47
C LYS A 75 -16.01 6.59 -10.28
N VAL A 76 -16.31 5.32 -10.54
CA VAL A 76 -15.36 4.21 -10.48
C VAL A 76 -14.19 4.43 -11.44
N ASN A 77 -14.47 4.80 -12.69
CA ASN A 77 -13.44 5.11 -13.68
C ASN A 77 -12.54 6.28 -13.22
N GLN A 78 -13.15 7.34 -12.67
CA GLN A 78 -12.39 8.46 -12.11
C GLN A 78 -11.52 8.04 -10.92
N GLY A 79 -12.02 7.14 -10.07
CA GLY A 79 -11.26 6.55 -8.97
C GLY A 79 -10.01 5.82 -9.47
N PHE A 80 -10.12 5.02 -10.53
CA PHE A 80 -8.96 4.34 -11.13
C PHE A 80 -7.92 5.31 -11.68
N ILE A 81 -8.34 6.35 -12.40
CA ILE A 81 -7.43 7.38 -12.93
C ILE A 81 -6.66 8.08 -11.78
N ASN A 82 -7.36 8.40 -10.69
CA ASN A 82 -6.73 9.04 -9.53
C ASN A 82 -5.72 8.11 -8.85
N LEU A 83 -6.08 6.83 -8.69
CA LEU A 83 -5.19 5.82 -8.11
C LEU A 83 -3.95 5.58 -8.96
N GLU A 84 -4.07 5.53 -10.29
CA GLU A 84 -2.94 5.38 -11.21
C GLU A 84 -1.95 6.56 -11.07
N ARG A 85 -2.48 7.79 -11.00
CA ARG A 85 -1.66 8.99 -10.76
C ARG A 85 -0.88 8.90 -9.45
N ILE A 86 -1.54 8.52 -8.35
CA ILE A 86 -0.90 8.41 -7.03
C ILE A 86 0.09 7.24 -7.00
N ALA A 87 -0.24 6.10 -7.61
CA ALA A 87 0.63 4.93 -7.69
C ALA A 87 1.92 5.22 -8.45
N GLY A 88 1.85 6.00 -9.55
CA GLY A 88 3.03 6.45 -10.29
C GLY A 88 3.97 7.34 -9.46
N GLN A 89 3.44 8.04 -8.45
CA GLN A 89 4.22 8.87 -7.52
C GLN A 89 4.77 8.06 -6.33
N LEU A 90 4.22 6.88 -6.05
CA LEU A 90 4.53 6.06 -4.88
C LEU A 90 5.59 4.95 -5.15
N GLY A 91 6.09 4.89 -6.39
CA GLY A 91 6.70 3.75 -7.09
C GLY A 91 7.84 2.96 -6.43
N GLU A 92 8.39 3.39 -5.30
CA GLU A 92 9.49 2.67 -4.62
C GLU A 92 9.20 2.30 -3.16
N SER A 93 8.01 2.60 -2.65
CA SER A 93 7.78 2.57 -1.21
C SER A 93 7.14 1.30 -0.63
N VAL A 94 6.87 0.29 -1.45
CA VAL A 94 6.25 -0.97 -1.00
C VAL A 94 7.27 -2.10 -1.07
N PRO A 95 7.77 -2.61 0.08
CA PRO A 95 8.67 -3.76 0.10
C PRO A 95 8.04 -4.98 -0.59
N HIS A 96 8.81 -5.67 -1.42
CA HIS A 96 8.37 -6.86 -2.17
C HIS A 96 7.72 -7.93 -1.28
N GLN A 97 8.15 -8.03 -0.02
CA GLN A 97 7.60 -8.93 0.99
C GLN A 97 6.12 -8.68 1.29
N ILE A 98 5.64 -7.44 1.20
CA ILE A 98 4.22 -7.10 1.39
C ILE A 98 3.40 -7.58 0.20
N VAL A 99 3.92 -7.40 -1.02
CA VAL A 99 3.28 -7.86 -2.27
C VAL A 99 3.12 -9.39 -2.24
N GLU A 100 4.19 -10.12 -1.88
CA GLU A 100 4.13 -11.58 -1.75
C GLU A 100 3.15 -12.06 -0.68
N HIS A 101 2.97 -11.31 0.40
CA HIS A 101 2.03 -11.66 1.46
C HIS A 101 0.57 -11.53 1.00
N ILE A 102 0.25 -10.46 0.25
CA ILE A 102 -1.08 -10.25 -0.34
C ILE A 102 -1.40 -11.34 -1.37
N ASP A 103 -0.46 -11.69 -2.23
CA ASP A 103 -0.66 -12.73 -3.25
C ASP A 103 -0.85 -14.13 -2.67
N ARG A 104 -0.21 -14.43 -1.53
CA ARG A 104 -0.46 -15.68 -0.79
C ARG A 104 -1.85 -15.70 -0.19
N TYR A 105 -2.33 -14.57 0.36
CA TYR A 105 -3.68 -14.48 0.90
C TYR A 105 -4.74 -14.67 -0.19
N LYS A 106 -4.60 -14.02 -1.36
CA LYS A 106 -5.49 -14.24 -2.51
C LYS A 106 -5.58 -15.69 -2.97
N ARG A 107 -4.45 -16.42 -2.94
CA ARG A 107 -4.40 -17.86 -3.25
C ARG A 107 -5.11 -18.73 -2.21
N TRP A 108 -5.10 -18.31 -0.95
CA TRP A 108 -5.76 -19.02 0.13
C TRP A 108 -7.27 -18.75 0.16
N SER A 109 -7.69 -17.51 -0.15
CA SER A 109 -9.08 -17.06 -0.14
C SER A 109 -9.89 -17.52 -1.35
N ARG A 110 -9.25 -18.05 -2.41
CA ARG A 110 -9.97 -18.77 -3.47
C ARG A 110 -10.60 -20.04 -2.90
N SER A 111 -11.92 -20.12 -2.97
CA SER A 111 -12.70 -21.30 -2.61
C SER A 111 -12.16 -22.56 -3.31
N PRO A 112 -12.22 -23.74 -2.68
CA PRO A 112 -11.77 -25.00 -3.28
C PRO A 112 -12.36 -25.26 -4.68
N CYS A 113 -13.55 -24.71 -4.97
CA CYS A 113 -14.22 -24.79 -6.26
C CYS A 113 -13.44 -24.15 -7.43
N GLU A 114 -12.60 -23.13 -7.19
CA GLU A 114 -11.79 -22.48 -8.23
C GLU A 114 -10.41 -23.13 -8.43
N ARG A 115 -10.02 -24.09 -7.56
CA ARG A 115 -8.69 -24.71 -7.63
C ARG A 115 -8.57 -25.86 -8.64
N GLY A 116 -9.64 -26.19 -9.37
CA GLY A 116 -9.56 -27.17 -10.47
C GLY A 116 -8.94 -28.51 -10.07
N ILE A 117 -9.12 -28.94 -8.81
CA ILE A 117 -8.70 -30.26 -8.35
C ILE A 117 -9.93 -31.15 -8.48
N SER A 118 -10.02 -31.85 -9.61
CA SER A 118 -10.83 -33.07 -9.74
C SER A 118 -10.18 -34.21 -8.96
#